data_AF-A0A285E9A4-F1
#
_entry.id   AF-A0A285E9A4-F1
#
_cell.length_a   1.000
_cell.length_b   1.000
_cell.length_c   1.000
_cell.angle_alpha   90.00
_cell.angle_beta   90.00
_cell.angle_gamma   90.00
#
_symmetry.space_group_name_H-M   'P 1'
#
loop_
_entity.id
_entity.type
_entity.pdbx_description
1 polymer ?
#
loop_
_entity_poly.entity_id
_entity_poly.type
_entity_poly.pdbx_seq_one_letter_code
_entity_poly.pdbx_strand_id
1 'polypeptide(L)'
;MADAFVAHFGDRAGPLPRQSASEDFSDVPAHLGVPYTYWGIGGVDPDTYRTAAEAGRVDQDVPVNHSAAFAPVLQPTLDTGTRALVVAALAWLAPDERAG
;
A
#
# COMPACT_ATOMS: atom_id res chain seq x y z
N MET A 1 -6.09 -7.01 8.75
CA MET A 1 -5.10 -6.67 7.71
C MET A 1 -4.25 -5.50 8.17
N ALA A 2 -4.90 -4.38 8.55
CA ALA A 2 -4.23 -3.22 9.13
C ALA A 2 -3.26 -3.56 10.27
N ASP A 3 -3.67 -4.35 11.27
CA ASP A 3 -2.79 -4.71 12.39
C ASP A 3 -1.53 -5.48 11.97
N ALA A 4 -1.65 -6.38 10.99
CA ALA A 4 -0.51 -7.11 10.44
C ALA A 4 0.44 -6.18 9.67
N PHE A 5 -0.10 -5.21 8.94
CA PHE A 5 0.71 -4.18 8.27
C PHE A 5 1.38 -3.25 9.27
N VAL A 6 0.69 -2.82 10.33
CA VAL A 6 1.28 -2.03 11.41
C VAL A 6 2.39 -2.82 12.10
N ALA A 7 2.17 -4.09 12.42
CA ALA A 7 3.19 -4.95 13.04
C ALA A 7 4.44 -5.12 12.16
N HIS A 8 4.29 -5.22 10.83
CA HIS A 8 5.42 -5.43 9.93
C HIS A 8 6.11 -4.13 9.46
N PHE A 9 5.33 -3.11 9.11
CA PHE A 9 5.83 -1.88 8.50
C PHE A 9 6.00 -0.71 9.48
N GLY A 10 5.45 -0.83 10.71
CA GLY A 10 5.49 0.21 11.72
C GLY A 10 4.86 1.51 11.22
N ASP A 11 5.54 2.62 11.45
CA ASP A 11 5.09 3.98 11.08
C ASP A 11 4.92 4.20 9.57
N ARG A 12 5.38 3.25 8.73
CA ARG A 12 5.16 3.29 7.27
C ARG A 12 3.80 2.71 6.84
N ALA A 13 3.04 2.12 7.76
CA ALA A 13 1.66 1.71 7.51
C ALA A 13 0.69 2.76 8.08
N GLY A 14 -0.26 3.19 7.26
CA GLY A 14 -1.26 4.17 7.64
C GLY A 14 -2.55 4.05 6.83
N PRO A 15 -3.59 4.81 7.18
CA PRO A 15 -4.84 4.81 6.44
C PRO A 15 -4.61 5.33 5.02
N LEU A 16 -5.13 4.60 4.03
CA LEU A 16 -5.23 5.09 2.66
C LEU A 16 -6.44 6.06 2.59
N PRO A 17 -6.24 7.33 2.21
CA PRO A 17 -7.36 8.26 2.05
C PRO A 17 -8.32 7.79 0.96
N ARG A 18 -9.56 8.29 1.01
CA ARG A 18 -10.53 8.03 -0.06
C ARG A 18 -10.02 8.63 -1.37
N GLN A 19 -9.89 7.79 -2.38
CA GLN A 19 -9.50 8.20 -3.73
C GLN A 19 -10.76 8.53 -4.54
N SER A 20 -10.67 9.48 -5.46
CA SER A 20 -11.72 9.77 -6.45
C SER A 20 -11.66 8.84 -7.66
N ALA A 21 -10.56 8.09 -7.82
CA ALA A 21 -10.40 7.08 -8.85
C ALA A 21 -11.33 5.88 -8.57
N SER A 22 -11.86 5.29 -9.65
CA SER A 22 -12.60 4.03 -9.60
C SER A 22 -11.67 2.83 -9.77
N GLU A 23 -12.09 1.68 -9.26
CA GLU A 23 -11.42 0.38 -9.41
C GLU A 23 -12.50 -0.72 -9.40
N ASP A 24 -12.32 -1.78 -10.19
CA ASP A 24 -13.28 -2.90 -10.32
C ASP A 24 -12.97 -4.06 -9.34
N PHE A 25 -11.88 -3.97 -8.58
CA PHE A 25 -11.42 -4.99 -7.62
C PHE A 25 -12.54 -5.52 -6.71
N SER A 26 -13.47 -4.66 -6.29
CA SER A 26 -14.57 -5.05 -5.40
C SER A 26 -15.58 -5.99 -6.05
N ASP A 27 -15.67 -6.03 -7.38
CA ASP A 27 -16.68 -6.80 -8.08
C ASP A 27 -16.47 -8.31 -7.85
N VAL A 28 -15.22 -8.78 -7.89
CA VAL A 28 -14.89 -10.20 -7.66
C VAL A 28 -15.32 -10.71 -6.26
N PRO A 29 -14.85 -10.12 -5.14
CA PRO A 29 -15.26 -10.56 -3.80
C PRO A 29 -16.74 -10.33 -3.52
N ALA A 30 -17.36 -9.29 -4.11
CA ALA A 30 -18.80 -9.06 -4.01
C ALA A 30 -19.60 -10.22 -4.63
N HIS A 31 -19.23 -10.70 -5.82
CA HIS A 31 -19.89 -11.85 -6.45
C HIS A 31 -19.70 -13.15 -5.67
N LEU A 32 -18.60 -13.29 -4.92
CA LEU A 32 -18.32 -14.43 -4.07
C LEU A 32 -18.92 -14.31 -2.66
N GLY A 33 -19.48 -13.15 -2.30
CA GLY A 33 -20.03 -12.89 -0.96
C GLY A 33 -18.97 -12.91 0.15
N VAL A 34 -17.71 -12.62 -0.18
CA VAL A 34 -16.59 -12.65 0.79
C VAL A 34 -16.11 -11.23 1.11
N PRO A 35 -15.63 -10.98 2.34
CA PRO A 35 -15.03 -9.69 2.67
C PRO A 35 -13.75 -9.49 1.87
N TYR A 36 -13.41 -8.23 1.59
CA TYR A 36 -12.16 -7.86 0.94
C TYR A 36 -11.50 -6.69 1.66
N THR A 37 -10.22 -6.48 1.34
CA THR A 37 -9.48 -5.28 1.73
C THR A 37 -8.67 -4.84 0.53
N TYR A 38 -8.68 -3.54 0.24
CA TYR A 38 -7.86 -2.91 -0.78
C TYR A 38 -6.86 -1.97 -0.09
N TRP A 39 -5.61 -1.96 -0.56
CA TRP A 39 -4.54 -1.12 0.00
C TRP A 39 -3.64 -0.60 -1.11
N GLY A 40 -2.90 0.45 -0.82
CA GLY A 40 -1.88 1.02 -1.71
C GLY A 40 -0.48 0.82 -1.15
N ILE A 41 0.52 0.96 -2.01
CA ILE A 41 1.93 1.11 -1.64
C ILE A 41 2.47 2.38 -2.28
N GLY A 42 3.46 3.00 -1.64
CA GLY A 42 4.20 4.11 -2.25
C GLY A 42 5.11 3.61 -3.38
N GLY A 43 5.42 4.50 -4.32
CA GLY A 43 6.37 4.23 -5.41
C GLY A 43 7.42 5.33 -5.62
N VAL A 44 7.36 6.41 -4.84
CA VAL A 44 8.20 7.59 -5.01
C VAL A 44 9.53 7.38 -4.29
N ASP A 45 10.61 7.92 -4.84
CA ASP A 45 11.88 8.01 -4.13
C ASP A 45 11.67 8.64 -2.73
N PRO A 46 12.11 7.98 -1.63
CA PRO A 46 11.81 8.44 -0.27
C PRO A 46 12.32 9.85 0.05
N ASP A 47 13.50 10.22 -0.45
CA ASP A 47 14.09 11.53 -0.20
C ASP A 47 13.37 12.62 -0.99
N THR A 48 12.98 12.32 -2.23
CA THR A 48 12.12 13.18 -3.05
C THR A 48 10.77 13.43 -2.39
N TYR A 49 10.10 12.36 -1.94
CA TYR A 49 8.82 12.49 -1.24
C TYR A 49 8.95 13.28 0.06
N ARG A 50 9.97 13.00 0.87
CA ARG A 50 10.23 13.74 2.12
C ARG A 50 10.44 15.23 1.85
N THR A 51 11.25 15.56 0.85
CA THR A 51 11.51 16.96 0.48
C THR A 51 10.23 17.68 0.06
N ALA A 52 9.40 17.04 -0.77
CA ALA A 52 8.12 17.61 -1.19
C ALA A 52 7.13 17.75 -0.01
N ALA A 53 7.09 16.78 0.90
CA ALA A 53 6.25 16.81 2.09
C ALA A 53 6.64 17.92 3.06
N GLU A 54 7.94 18.07 3.36
CA GLU A 54 8.47 19.13 4.21
C GLU A 54 8.20 20.52 3.64
N ALA A 55 8.19 20.65 2.30
CA ALA A 55 7.86 21.89 1.61
C ALA A 55 6.34 22.11 1.44
N GLY A 56 5.49 21.15 1.79
CA GLY A 56 4.04 21.21 1.56
C GLY A 56 3.64 21.18 0.08
N ARG A 57 4.44 20.53 -0.78
CA ARG A 57 4.28 20.54 -2.24
C ARG A 57 4.15 19.16 -2.89
N VAL A 58 3.65 18.17 -2.14
CA VAL A 58 3.52 16.79 -2.66
C VAL A 58 2.74 16.75 -3.97
N ASP A 59 1.61 17.47 -4.06
CA ASP A 59 0.74 17.47 -5.24
C ASP A 59 1.39 18.11 -6.48
N GLN A 60 2.43 18.93 -6.31
CA GLN A 60 3.14 19.62 -7.38
C GLN A 60 4.40 18.87 -7.80
N ASP A 61 5.13 18.31 -6.82
CA ASP A 61 6.47 17.76 -7.04
C ASP A 61 6.47 16.25 -7.27
N VAL A 62 5.40 15.54 -6.90
CA VAL A 62 5.31 14.08 -7.02
C VAL A 62 4.40 13.71 -8.19
N PRO A 63 4.95 13.15 -9.29
CA PRO A 63 4.13 12.62 -10.38
C PRO A 63 3.20 11.51 -9.88
N VAL A 64 1.97 11.49 -10.37
CA VAL A 64 0.95 10.48 -10.05
C VAL A 64 0.58 9.66 -11.28
N ASN A 65 -0.18 8.59 -11.08
CA ASN A 65 -0.75 7.78 -12.17
C ASN A 65 -1.33 8.67 -13.28
N HIS A 66 -1.12 8.26 -14.54
CA HIS A 66 -1.45 9.00 -15.77
C HIS A 66 -0.58 10.22 -16.11
N SER A 67 0.42 10.57 -15.30
CA SER A 67 1.48 11.51 -15.71
C SER A 67 2.53 10.81 -16.58
N ALA A 68 3.03 11.48 -17.63
CA ALA A 68 4.16 10.99 -18.43
C ALA A 68 5.47 10.92 -17.63
N ALA A 69 5.55 11.65 -16.52
CA ALA A 69 6.70 11.63 -15.60
C ALA A 69 6.54 10.59 -14.48
N PHE A 70 5.44 9.83 -14.45
CA PHE A 70 5.23 8.81 -13.43
C PHE A 70 6.18 7.63 -13.63
N ALA A 71 7.17 7.52 -12.75
CA ALA A 71 8.17 6.45 -12.77
C ALA A 71 8.46 6.01 -11.33
N PRO A 72 7.75 4.99 -10.80
CA PRO A 72 8.06 4.43 -9.50
C PRO A 72 9.50 3.94 -9.42
N VAL A 73 10.20 4.23 -8.32
CA VAL A 73 11.55 3.69 -8.10
C VAL A 73 11.47 2.17 -7.97
N LEU A 74 12.47 1.45 -8.47
CA LEU A 74 12.46 -0.02 -8.41
C LEU A 74 12.42 -0.51 -6.97
N GLN A 75 13.37 -0.03 -6.16
CA GLN A 75 13.44 -0.27 -4.74
C GLN A 75 13.33 1.05 -3.98
N PRO A 76 12.59 1.09 -2.87
CA PRO A 76 12.02 -0.05 -2.14
C PRO A 76 10.62 -0.51 -2.63
N THR A 77 10.11 0.00 -3.75
CA THR A 77 8.72 -0.25 -4.21
C THR A 77 8.42 -1.74 -4.40
N LEU A 78 9.25 -2.47 -5.15
CA LEU A 78 9.03 -3.90 -5.41
C LEU A 78 9.15 -4.74 -4.14
N ASP A 79 10.13 -4.46 -3.29
CA ASP A 79 10.27 -5.11 -1.98
C ASP A 79 9.03 -4.86 -1.11
N THR A 80 8.54 -3.62 -1.08
CA THR A 80 7.38 -3.22 -0.28
C THR A 80 6.12 -3.93 -0.77
N GLY A 81 5.87 -3.95 -2.08
CA GLY A 81 4.73 -4.67 -2.67
C GLY A 81 4.78 -6.17 -2.38
N THR A 82 5.95 -6.80 -2.56
CA THR A 82 6.14 -8.23 -2.29
C THR A 82 5.90 -8.54 -0.82
N ARG A 83 6.48 -7.76 0.11
CA ARG A 83 6.27 -7.93 1.55
C ARG A 83 4.81 -7.71 1.93
N ALA A 84 4.13 -6.72 1.35
CA ALA A 84 2.72 -6.46 1.66
C ALA A 84 1.84 -7.65 1.29
N LEU A 85 2.07 -8.28 0.12
CA LEU A 85 1.36 -9.51 -0.29
C LEU A 85 1.64 -10.67 0.67
N VAL A 86 2.91 -10.90 1.04
CA VAL A 86 3.30 -11.98 1.96
C VAL A 86 2.70 -11.78 3.35
N VAL A 87 2.80 -10.57 3.90
CA VAL A 87 2.22 -10.23 5.22
C VAL A 87 0.71 -10.39 5.20
N ALA A 88 0.05 -9.94 4.11
CA ALA A 88 -1.39 -10.10 3.95
C ALA A 88 -1.82 -11.57 3.95
N ALA A 89 -1.10 -12.42 3.23
CA ALA A 89 -1.37 -13.86 3.21
C ALA A 89 -1.10 -14.51 4.58
N LEU A 90 0.04 -14.20 5.21
CA LEU A 90 0.46 -14.83 6.46
C LEU A 90 -0.42 -14.45 7.63
N ALA A 91 -1.03 -13.28 7.65
CA ALA A 91 -1.95 -12.93 8.73
C ALA A 91 -3.24 -13.80 8.76
N TRP A 92 -3.48 -14.60 7.72
CA TRP A 92 -4.57 -15.57 7.61
C TRP A 92 -4.07 -17.02 7.61
N LEU A 93 -2.88 -17.25 7.02
CA LEU A 93 -2.35 -18.59 6.76
C LEU A 93 -1.24 -19.02 7.73
N ALA A 94 -0.66 -18.10 8.50
CA ALA A 94 0.36 -18.47 9.47
C ALA A 94 -0.25 -19.34 10.58
N PRO A 95 0.52 -20.31 11.11
CA PRO A 95 0.10 -21.07 12.28
C PRO A 95 -0.18 -20.12 13.45
N ASP A 96 -1.24 -20.40 14.20
CA ASP A 96 -1.55 -19.64 15.40
C ASP A 96 -0.54 -20.00 16.49
N GLU A 97 0.43 -19.11 16.78
CA GLU A 97 1.46 -19.36 17.80
C GLU A 97 0.89 -19.48 19.22
N ARG A 98 -0.42 -19.24 19.41
CA ARG A 98 -1.15 -19.42 20.67
C ARG A 98 -1.78 -20.80 20.84
N ALA A 99 -1.70 -21.66 19.81
CA ALA A 99 -2.27 -23.01 19.83
C ALA A 99 -1.27 -24.10 20.25
N GLY A 100 -0.10 -23.72 20.79
CA GLY A 100 0.95 -24.61 21.30
C GLY A 100 1.04 -24.65 22.82
#